data_AF-A0A522F1K8-F1
#
_entry.id   AF-A0A522F1K8-F1
#
_cell.length_a   1.000
_cell.length_b   1.000
_cell.length_c   1.000
_cell.angle_alpha   90.00
_cell.angle_beta   90.00
_cell.angle_gamma   90.00
#
_symmetry.space_group_name_H-M   'P 1'
#
loop_
_entity.id
_entity.type
_entity.pdbx_description
1 polymer ?
#
loop_
_entity_poly.entity_id
_entity_poly.type
_entity_poly.pdbx_seq_one_letter_code
_entity_poly.pdbx_strand_id
1 'polypeptide(L)'
;MINSVGMEARRVGIFGGEDIETNKYSVEVKGRKSFIGERFMLQAEKNTKGDKIPLVIVHLTGKKHTEDLVLMRFCDFVECQKNT
;
A
#
# COMPACT_ATOMS: atom_id res chain seq x y z
N MET A 1 -21.97 -4.02 -2.47
CA MET A 1 -20.64 -3.51 -2.87
C MET A 1 -20.39 -2.22 -2.12
N ILE A 2 -19.29 -2.13 -1.39
CA ILE A 2 -18.93 -0.89 -0.70
C ILE A 2 -17.86 -0.21 -1.56
N ASN A 3 -18.22 0.92 -2.17
CA ASN A 3 -17.32 1.79 -2.95
C ASN A 3 -16.33 2.58 -2.07
N SER A 4 -15.87 2.04 -0.94
CA SER A 4 -15.10 2.83 0.04
C SER A 4 -13.63 3.02 -0.33
N VAL A 5 -13.17 2.49 -1.48
CA VAL A 5 -11.73 2.29 -1.74
C VAL A 5 -11.28 2.72 -3.14
N GLY A 6 -12.20 3.08 -4.06
CA GLY A 6 -11.83 3.33 -5.46
C GLY A 6 -11.38 2.08 -6.23
N MET A 7 -11.61 0.89 -5.65
CA MET A 7 -11.39 -0.43 -6.24
C MET A 7 -12.64 -1.27 -5.97
N GLU A 8 -13.02 -2.14 -6.93
CA GLU A 8 -14.07 -3.14 -6.69
C GLU A 8 -13.56 -4.15 -5.66
N ALA A 9 -14.03 -4.01 -4.43
CA ALA A 9 -13.49 -4.71 -3.28
C ALA A 9 -14.61 -5.25 -2.38
N ARG A 10 -14.38 -6.45 -1.83
CA ARG A 10 -15.26 -7.10 -0.86
C ARG A 10 -14.52 -7.21 0.47
N ARG A 11 -15.14 -6.73 1.56
CA ARG A 11 -14.61 -6.94 2.92
C ARG A 11 -14.94 -8.37 3.37
N VAL A 12 -13.92 -9.15 3.74
CA VAL A 12 -14.08 -10.59 4.04
C VAL A 12 -13.68 -10.93 5.48
N GLY A 13 -12.82 -10.13 6.12
CA GLY A 13 -12.05 -10.39 7.35
C GLY A 13 -12.75 -10.77 8.66
N ILE A 14 -13.98 -11.29 8.65
CA ILE A 14 -14.66 -11.86 9.84
C ILE A 14 -14.46 -13.39 9.91
N PHE A 15 -14.02 -14.03 8.83
CA PHE A 15 -13.98 -15.50 8.70
C PHE A 15 -12.57 -16.11 8.68
N GLY A 16 -11.54 -15.36 9.09
CA GLY A 16 -10.16 -15.88 9.23
C GLY A 16 -9.32 -15.93 7.95
N GLY A 17 -9.77 -15.26 6.87
CA GLY A 17 -9.00 -15.01 5.64
C GLY A 17 -8.54 -13.55 5.53
N GLU A 18 -8.26 -13.11 4.31
CA GLU A 18 -7.91 -11.71 4.01
C GLU A 18 -8.97 -10.69 4.48
N ASP A 19 -8.51 -9.48 4.82
CA ASP A 19 -9.41 -8.41 5.24
C ASP A 19 -10.25 -7.88 4.07
N ILE A 20 -9.63 -7.73 2.90
CA ILE A 20 -10.26 -7.25 1.66
C ILE A 20 -9.84 -8.16 0.50
N GLU A 21 -10.82 -8.63 -0.24
CA GLU A 21 -10.65 -9.39 -1.48
C GLU A 21 -10.98 -8.50 -2.68
N THR A 22 -10.17 -8.60 -3.72
CA THR A 22 -10.41 -8.02 -5.04
C THR A 22 -10.07 -9.05 -6.11
N ASN A 23 -10.41 -8.79 -7.38
CA ASN A 23 -10.05 -9.68 -8.49
C ASN A 23 -8.52 -9.85 -8.67
N LYS A 24 -7.70 -8.93 -8.15
CA LYS A 24 -6.25 -8.86 -8.39
C LYS A 24 -5.41 -9.02 -7.13
N TYR A 25 -5.96 -8.67 -5.97
CA TYR A 25 -5.26 -8.57 -4.70
C TYR A 25 -6.03 -9.25 -3.57
N SER A 26 -5.29 -10.01 -2.77
CA SER A 26 -5.64 -10.43 -1.41
C SER A 26 -5.01 -9.42 -0.45
N VAL A 27 -5.82 -8.68 0.30
CA VAL A 27 -5.37 -7.49 1.03
C VAL A 27 -5.60 -7.66 2.53
N GLU A 28 -4.50 -7.53 3.28
CA GLU A 28 -4.50 -7.46 4.74
C GLU A 28 -4.41 -5.99 5.20
N VAL A 29 -5.27 -5.58 6.13
CA VAL A 29 -5.36 -4.21 6.64
C VAL A 29 -5.08 -4.18 8.13
N LYS A 30 -4.03 -3.44 8.52
CA LYS A 30 -3.66 -3.28 9.93
C LYS A 30 -3.74 -1.81 10.35
N GLY A 31 -4.56 -1.55 11.38
CA GLY A 31 -4.49 -0.30 12.14
C GLY A 31 -3.39 -0.38 13.21
N ARG A 32 -2.56 0.65 13.32
CA ARG A 32 -1.52 0.78 14.35
C ARG A 32 -1.49 2.22 14.86
N LYS A 33 -1.18 2.39 16.16
CA LYS A 33 -0.99 3.73 16.78
C LYS A 33 0.27 4.43 16.25
N SER A 34 1.28 3.66 15.88
CA SER A 34 2.52 4.14 15.27
C SER A 34 3.08 3.08 14.34
N PHE A 35 3.78 3.53 13.30
CA PHE A 35 4.44 2.64 12.33
C PHE A 35 5.70 3.32 11.79
N ILE A 36 6.85 2.64 11.84
CA ILE A 36 8.13 3.23 11.43
C ILE A 36 8.14 3.68 9.96
N GLY A 37 7.39 2.96 9.10
CA GLY A 37 7.27 3.28 7.69
C GLY A 37 6.66 4.66 7.42
N GLU A 38 5.91 5.24 8.36
CA GLU A 38 5.41 6.61 8.27
C GLU A 38 6.56 7.62 8.11
N ARG A 39 7.67 7.43 8.86
CA ARG A 39 8.83 8.32 8.76
C ARG A 39 9.54 8.20 7.40
N PHE A 40 9.62 7.00 6.86
CA PHE A 40 10.20 6.76 5.54
C PHE A 40 9.35 7.42 4.46
N MET A 41 8.03 7.31 4.55
CA MET A 41 7.10 7.96 3.63
C MET A 41 7.19 9.48 3.72
N LEU A 42 7.21 10.07 4.91
CA LEU A 42 7.38 11.52 5.08
C LEU A 42 8.66 12.04 4.42
N GLN A 43 9.74 11.27 4.49
CA GLN A 43 10.99 11.60 3.81
C GLN A 43 10.86 11.50 2.28
N ALA A 44 10.21 10.45 1.78
CA ALA A 44 9.95 10.28 0.35
C ALA A 44 9.08 11.42 -0.20
N GLU A 45 8.02 11.80 0.50
CA GLU A 45 7.15 12.93 0.13
C GLU A 45 7.94 14.25 0.04
N LYS A 46 8.71 14.59 1.08
CA LYS A 46 9.50 15.84 1.11
C LYS A 46 10.53 15.94 -0.02
N ASN A 47 11.09 14.80 -0.42
CA ASN A 47 12.12 14.75 -1.47
C ASN A 47 11.53 14.66 -2.88
N THR A 48 10.26 14.35 -3.01
CA THR A 48 9.58 14.25 -4.30
C THR A 48 9.38 15.65 -4.89
N LYS A 49 9.65 15.79 -6.18
CA LYS A 49 9.53 17.05 -6.93
C LYS A 49 8.64 16.86 -8.16
N GLY A 50 7.85 17.88 -8.47
CA GLY A 50 6.88 17.84 -9.58
C GLY A 50 5.79 16.80 -9.34
N ASP A 51 5.22 16.28 -10.42
CA ASP A 51 4.05 15.39 -10.38
C ASP A 51 4.42 13.90 -10.21
N LYS A 52 5.55 13.64 -9.56
CA LYS A 52 5.98 12.27 -9.28
C LYS A 52 5.24 11.71 -8.06
N ILE A 53 5.04 10.40 -8.05
CA ILE A 53 4.43 9.69 -6.92
C ILE A 53 5.54 9.30 -5.92
N PRO A 54 5.44 9.70 -4.64
CA PRO A 54 6.36 9.26 -3.60
C PRO A 54 6.29 7.75 -3.40
N LEU A 55 7.46 7.10 -3.35
CA LEU A 55 7.58 5.65 -3.19
C LEU A 55 8.74 5.32 -2.26
N VAL A 56 8.53 4.39 -1.35
CA VAL A 56 9.58 3.81 -0.50
C VAL A 56 9.78 2.35 -0.89
N ILE A 57 11.04 1.97 -1.11
CA ILE A 57 11.46 0.58 -1.25
C ILE A 57 12.33 0.25 -0.04
N VAL A 58 11.91 -0.72 0.74
CA VAL A 58 12.65 -1.19 1.92
C VAL A 58 13.32 -2.51 1.59
N HIS A 59 14.63 -2.46 1.45
CA HIS A 59 15.48 -3.65 1.34
C HIS A 59 15.94 -4.10 2.72
N LEU A 60 15.85 -5.40 2.99
CA LEU A 60 16.40 -6.01 4.21
C LEU A 60 17.75 -6.64 3.92
N THR A 61 18.79 -6.19 4.64
CA THR A 61 20.15 -6.71 4.48
C THR A 61 20.19 -8.24 4.55
N GLY A 62 20.78 -8.86 3.54
CA GLY A 62 20.89 -10.31 3.42
C GLY A 62 19.70 -10.99 2.74
N LYS A 63 18.68 -10.25 2.31
CA LYS A 63 17.59 -10.75 1.46
C LYS A 63 17.87 -10.46 -0.01
N LYS A 64 17.10 -11.08 -0.91
CA LYS A 64 17.13 -10.75 -2.34
C LYS A 64 16.31 -9.50 -2.59
N HIS A 65 16.71 -8.66 -3.54
CA HIS A 65 15.93 -7.47 -3.93
C HIS A 65 14.52 -7.79 -4.46
N THR A 66 14.28 -9.02 -4.91
CA THR A 66 12.93 -9.50 -5.29
C THR A 66 11.98 -9.63 -4.10
N GLU A 67 12.50 -9.55 -2.86
CA GLU A 67 11.74 -9.62 -1.60
C GLU A 67 11.59 -8.24 -0.95
N ASP A 68 12.01 -7.17 -1.63
CA ASP A 68 11.92 -5.82 -1.08
C ASP A 68 10.47 -5.41 -0.87
N LEU A 69 10.20 -4.73 0.24
CA LEU A 69 8.87 -4.24 0.55
C LEU A 69 8.66 -2.88 -0.10
N VAL A 70 7.54 -2.72 -0.78
CA VAL A 70 7.11 -1.45 -1.37
C VAL A 70 6.10 -0.80 -0.43
N LEU A 71 6.34 0.46 -0.08
CA LEU A 71 5.42 1.28 0.68
C LEU A 71 5.06 2.52 -0.12
N MET A 72 3.75 2.75 -0.26
CA MET A 72 3.15 3.87 -0.97
C MET A 72 1.92 4.32 -0.18
N ARG A 73 1.52 5.58 -0.32
CA ARG A 73 0.22 5.99 0.23
C ARG A 73 -0.91 5.30 -0.51
N PHE A 74 -1.95 4.99 0.24
CA PHE A 74 -3.10 4.29 -0.32
C PHE A 74 -3.80 5.08 -1.43
N CYS A 75 -3.91 6.40 -1.30
CA CYS A 75 -4.50 7.26 -2.33
C CYS A 75 -3.72 7.22 -3.65
N ASP A 76 -2.38 7.23 -3.59
CA ASP A 76 -1.53 7.17 -4.77
C ASP A 76 -1.62 5.80 -5.44
N PHE A 77 -1.69 4.73 -4.65
CA PHE A 77 -1.91 3.38 -5.16
C PHE A 77 -3.23 3.27 -5.93
N VAL A 78 -4.33 3.78 -5.35
CA VAL A 78 -5.65 3.80 -6.01
C VAL A 78 -5.60 4.61 -7.30
N GLU A 79 -4.91 5.74 -7.33
CA GLU A 79 -4.75 6.54 -8.54
C GLU A 79 -3.95 5.79 -9.63
N CYS A 80 -2.91 5.05 -9.24
CA CYS A 80 -2.17 4.21 -10.18
C CYS A 80 -3.03 3.10 -10.80
N GLN A 81 -4.00 2.54 -10.03
CA GLN A 81 -4.88 1.49 -10.55
C GLN A 81 -5.88 2.01 -11.59
N LYS A 82 -6.22 3.30 -11.62
CA LYS A 82 -7.14 3.86 -12.62
C LYS A 82 -6.51 4.02 -14.00
N ASN A 83 -5.19 4.10 -14.06
CA ASN A 83 -4.42 4.35 -15.28
C ASN A 83 -3.86 3.07 -15.90
N THR A 84 -4.32 1.89 -15.45
CA THR A 84 -3.93 0.56 -15.95
C THR A 84 -5.15 -0.17 -16.49
#